data_AF-A0A2A9ETK5-F1
#
_entry.id   AF-A0A2A9ETK5-F1
#
_cell.length_a   1.000
_cell.length_b   1.000
_cell.length_c   1.000
_cell.angle_alpha   90.00
_cell.angle_beta   90.00
_cell.angle_gamma   90.00
#
_symmetry.space_group_name_H-M   'P 1'
#
loop_
_entity.id
_entity.type
_entity.pdbx_description
1 polymer ?
#
loop_
_entity_poly.entity_id
_entity_poly.type
_entity_poly.pdbx_seq_one_letter_code
_entity_poly.pdbx_strand_id
1 'polypeptide(L)'
;MDLSPVRRVARPVAVVALLLAVADVFRWGNRWYVSTMFGGAASGDPLAVERLVGAYTALLTGLVWLAVAVVAATVGWRLRVVATVSP
;
A
#
# COMPACT_ATOMS: atom_id res chain seq x y z
N MET A 1 30.50 5.11 5.81
CA MET A 1 29.47 4.12 5.39
C MET A 1 29.00 4.51 4.00
N ASP A 2 29.17 3.63 3.02
CA ASP A 2 28.72 3.88 1.64
C ASP A 2 27.20 3.67 1.54
N LEU A 3 26.46 4.75 1.31
CA LEU A 3 24.99 4.76 1.23
C LEU A 3 24.49 4.64 -0.22
N SER A 4 25.39 4.49 -1.19
CA SER A 4 25.06 4.32 -2.61
C SER A 4 24.13 3.13 -2.91
N PRO A 5 24.26 1.93 -2.30
CA PRO A 5 23.32 0.83 -2.55
C PRO A 5 21.92 1.15 -2.00
N VAL A 6 21.82 1.76 -0.82
CA VAL A 6 20.53 2.13 -0.20
C VAL A 6 19.76 3.11 -1.09
N ARG A 7 20.46 4.10 -1.67
CA ARG A 7 19.86 5.07 -2.59
C ARG A 7 19.37 4.45 -3.90
N ARG A 8 20.08 3.45 -4.43
CA ARG A 8 19.67 2.72 -5.65
C ARG A 8 18.44 1.86 -5.41
N VAL A 9 18.26 1.31 -4.21
CA VAL A 9 17.15 0.40 -3.88
C VAL A 9 15.91 1.16 -3.37
N ALA A 10 16.06 2.32 -2.73
CA ALA A 10 14.93 3.08 -2.16
C ALA A 10 13.85 3.44 -3.19
N ARG A 11 14.26 3.87 -4.40
CA ARG A 11 13.33 4.27 -5.46
C ARG A 11 12.50 3.10 -6.02
N PRO A 12 13.10 1.98 -6.47
CA PRO A 12 12.32 0.84 -6.94
C PRO A 12 11.43 0.26 -5.82
N VAL A 13 11.90 0.21 -4.58
CA VAL A 13 11.06 -0.22 -3.43
C VAL A 13 9.85 0.69 -3.27
N ALA A 14 10.03 2.01 -3.31
CA ALA A 14 8.91 2.95 -3.20
C ALA A 14 7.88 2.77 -4.33
N VAL A 15 8.35 2.54 -5.57
CA VAL A 15 7.47 2.32 -6.73
C VAL A 15 6.71 1.00 -6.61
N VAL A 16 7.39 -0.10 -6.27
CA VAL A 16 6.74 -1.41 -6.11
C VAL A 16 5.74 -1.38 -4.97
N ALA A 17 6.10 -0.78 -3.83
CA ALA A 17 5.18 -0.63 -2.71
C ALA A 17 3.96 0.21 -3.09
N LEU A 18 4.13 1.30 -3.85
CA LEU A 18 3.01 2.11 -4.33
C LEU A 18 2.08 1.30 -5.26
N LEU A 19 2.64 0.52 -6.19
CA LEU A 19 1.84 -0.33 -7.08
C LEU A 19 1.04 -1.38 -6.32
N LEU A 20 1.65 -2.00 -5.30
CA LEU A 20 0.96 -2.95 -4.42
C LEU A 20 -0.17 -2.27 -3.63
N ALA A 21 0.08 -1.07 -3.10
CA ALA A 21 -0.95 -0.28 -2.43
C ALA A 21 -2.15 0.00 -3.36
N VAL A 22 -1.88 0.42 -4.59
CA VAL A 22 -2.93 0.68 -5.60
C VAL A 22 -3.70 -0.60 -5.94
N ALA A 23 -3.00 -1.72 -6.15
CA ALA A 23 -3.64 -3.00 -6.43
C ALA A 23 -4.57 -3.44 -5.28
N ASP A 24 -4.15 -3.23 -4.03
CA ASP A 24 -4.96 -3.56 -2.86
C ASP A 24 -6.14 -2.61 -2.66
N VAL A 25 -6.03 -1.34 -3.06
CA VAL A 25 -7.19 -0.42 -3.12
C VAL A 25 -8.22 -0.91 -4.14
N PHE A 26 -7.80 -1.36 -5.33
CA PHE A 26 -8.72 -1.97 -6.30
C PHE A 26 -9.38 -3.24 -5.76
N ARG A 27 -8.61 -4.11 -5.07
CA ARG A 27 -9.16 -5.31 -4.42
C ARG A 27 -10.16 -4.97 -3.33
N TRP A 28 -9.86 -3.98 -2.50
CA TRP A 28 -10.78 -3.47 -1.48
C TRP A 28 -12.08 -2.98 -2.13
N GLY A 29 -11.99 -2.10 -3.13
CA GLY A 29 -13.15 -1.53 -3.82
C GLY A 29 -14.03 -2.60 -4.46
N ASN A 30 -13.44 -3.55 -5.19
CA ASN A 30 -14.20 -4.65 -5.81
C ASN A 30 -14.91 -5.53 -4.77
N ARG A 31 -14.21 -5.90 -3.68
CA ARG A 31 -14.79 -6.75 -2.63
C ARG A 31 -15.90 -6.04 -1.86
N TRP A 32 -15.73 -4.75 -1.58
CA TRP A 32 -16.74 -3.91 -0.94
C TRP A 32 -17.96 -3.69 -1.84
N TYR A 33 -17.75 -3.46 -3.14
CA TYR A 33 -18.85 -3.35 -4.10
C TYR A 33 -19.67 -4.65 -4.16
N VAL A 34 -18.99 -5.81 -4.25
CA VAL A 34 -19.67 -7.11 -4.23
C VAL A 34 -20.43 -7.31 -2.91
N SER A 35 -19.83 -7.01 -1.76
CA SER A 35 -20.53 -7.21 -0.47
C SER A 35 -21.79 -6.35 -0.35
N THR A 36 -21.76 -5.12 -0.84
CA THR A 36 -22.92 -4.21 -0.81
C THR A 36 -24.01 -4.61 -1.80
N MET A 37 -23.64 -5.13 -2.98
CA MET A 37 -24.60 -5.58 -4.00
C MET A 37 -25.44 -6.77 -3.53
N PHE A 38 -24.88 -7.66 -2.69
CA PHE A 38 -25.60 -8.79 -2.06
C PHE A 38 -26.24 -8.45 -0.69
N GLY A 39 -26.59 -7.18 -0.47
CA GLY A 39 -27.32 -6.74 0.73
C GLY A 39 -26.46 -6.32 1.92
N GLY A 40 -25.13 -6.30 1.78
CA GLY A 40 -24.20 -5.90 2.84
C GLY A 40 -24.09 -6.94 3.96
N ALA A 41 -23.15 -6.75 4.90
CA ALA A 41 -22.98 -7.70 6.02
C ALA A 41 -24.22 -7.79 6.95
N ALA A 42 -25.12 -6.81 6.90
CA ALA A 42 -26.36 -6.80 7.67
C ALA A 42 -27.45 -7.74 7.09
N SER A 43 -27.30 -8.21 5.85
CA SER A 43 -28.27 -9.15 5.24
C SER A 43 -28.18 -10.56 5.81
N GLY A 44 -27.09 -10.88 6.52
CA GLY A 44 -26.81 -12.24 7.00
C GLY A 44 -26.33 -13.18 5.90
N ASP A 45 -26.13 -12.71 4.66
CA ASP A 45 -25.56 -13.51 3.57
C ASP A 45 -24.08 -13.81 3.87
N PRO A 46 -23.69 -15.10 4.03
CA PRO A 46 -22.32 -15.49 4.28
C PRO A 46 -21.34 -14.96 3.22
N LEU A 47 -21.76 -14.89 1.95
CA LEU A 47 -20.93 -14.37 0.87
C LEU A 47 -20.67 -12.87 1.04
N ALA A 48 -21.69 -12.09 1.41
CA ALA A 48 -21.54 -10.65 1.63
C ALA A 48 -20.59 -10.36 2.82
N VAL A 49 -20.71 -11.15 3.90
CA VAL A 49 -19.82 -11.05 5.07
C VAL A 49 -18.38 -11.41 4.71
N GLU A 50 -18.15 -12.52 4.02
CA GLU A 50 -16.82 -12.96 3.58
C GLU A 50 -16.15 -11.88 2.72
N ARG A 51 -16.90 -11.30 1.78
CA ARG A 51 -16.39 -10.24 0.89
C ARG A 51 -16.06 -8.97 1.67
N LEU A 52 -16.84 -8.60 2.68
CA LEU A 52 -16.56 -7.43 3.52
C LEU A 52 -15.28 -7.63 4.34
N VAL A 53 -15.06 -8.81 4.93
CA VAL A 53 -13.82 -9.15 5.64
C VAL A 53 -12.63 -9.08 4.67
N GLY A 54 -12.77 -9.68 3.49
CA GLY A 54 -11.74 -9.60 2.45
C GLY A 54 -11.46 -8.18 1.98
N ALA A 55 -12.46 -7.30 1.94
CA ALA A 55 -12.28 -5.89 1.64
C ALA A 55 -11.43 -5.22 2.73
N TYR A 56 -11.78 -5.42 4.00
CA TYR A 56 -11.04 -4.86 5.14
C TYR A 56 -9.56 -5.28 5.13
N THR A 57 -9.27 -6.57 4.92
CA THR A 57 -7.89 -7.07 4.83
C THR A 57 -7.12 -6.42 3.67
N ALA A 58 -7.75 -6.27 2.50
CA ALA A 58 -7.13 -5.61 1.36
C ALA A 58 -6.83 -4.13 1.67
N LEU A 59 -7.76 -3.41 2.29
CA LEU A 59 -7.54 -2.02 2.69
C LEU A 59 -6.35 -1.88 3.65
N LEU A 60 -6.29 -2.70 4.70
CA LEU A 60 -5.16 -2.70 5.63
C LEU A 60 -3.84 -3.00 4.94
N THR A 61 -3.82 -4.00 4.06
CA THR A 61 -2.62 -4.37 3.31
C THR A 61 -2.18 -3.22 2.39
N GLY A 62 -3.11 -2.57 1.72
CA GLY A 62 -2.86 -1.40 0.89
C GLY A 62 -2.29 -0.21 1.69
N LEU A 63 -2.81 0.03 2.90
CA LEU A 63 -2.29 1.07 3.80
C LEU A 63 -0.87 0.77 4.28
N VAL A 64 -0.56 -0.49 4.59
CA VAL A 64 0.80 -0.92 4.95
C VAL A 64 1.75 -0.66 3.79
N TRP A 65 1.38 -1.05 2.56
CA TRP A 65 2.18 -0.78 1.38
C TRP A 65 2.37 0.71 1.10
N LEU A 66 1.33 1.52 1.31
CA LEU A 66 1.43 2.96 1.19
C LEU A 66 2.41 3.55 2.23
N ALA A 67 2.35 3.10 3.47
CA ALA A 67 3.28 3.52 4.52
C ALA A 67 4.74 3.15 4.15
N VAL A 68 4.97 1.93 3.64
CA VAL A 68 6.29 1.50 3.14
C VAL A 68 6.76 2.40 1.99
N ALA A 69 5.88 2.74 1.05
CA ALA A 69 6.20 3.62 -0.07
C ALA A 69 6.62 5.02 0.41
N VAL A 70 5.88 5.59 1.37
CA VAL A 70 6.19 6.90 1.97
C VAL A 70 7.52 6.88 2.71
N VAL A 71 7.79 5.84 3.51
CA VAL A 71 9.07 5.69 4.22
C VAL A 71 10.22 5.57 3.23
N ALA A 72 10.11 4.70 2.23
CA ALA A 72 11.14 4.52 1.21
C ALA A 72 11.42 5.80 0.41
N ALA A 73 10.37 6.54 0.04
CA ALA A 73 10.49 7.83 -0.62
C ALA A 73 11.17 8.89 0.28
N THR A 74 10.79 8.94 1.56
CA THR A 74 11.38 9.87 2.54
C THR A 74 12.86 9.58 2.78
N VAL A 75 13.22 8.31 2.93
CA VAL A 75 14.63 7.88 3.05
C VAL A 75 15.41 8.26 1.78
N GLY A 76 14.88 7.96 0.60
CA GLY A 76 15.50 8.34 -0.67
C GLY A 76 15.69 9.86 -0.81
N TRP A 77 14.72 10.66 -0.37
CA TRP A 77 14.79 12.12 -0.35
C TRP A 77 15.85 12.64 0.63
N ARG A 78 15.83 12.16 1.88
CA ARG A 78 16.81 12.57 2.91
C ARG A 78 18.24 12.24 2.49
N LEU A 79 18.47 11.07 1.91
CA LEU A 79 19.77 10.69 1.35
C LEU A 79 20.21 11.60 0.20
N ARG A 80 19.27 12.03 -0.66
CA ARG A 80 19.57 13.00 -1.72
C ARG A 80 19.99 14.36 -1.14
N VAL A 81 19.30 14.86 -0.12
CA VAL A 81 19.60 16.15 0.51
C VAL A 81 20.97 16.12 1.19
N VAL A 82 21.29 15.08 1.95
CA VAL A 82 22.60 14.96 2.62
C VAL A 82 23.74 14.91 1.59
N ALA A 83 23.58 14.13 0.51
CA ALA A 83 24.58 14.05 -0.55
C ALA A 83 24.81 15.39 -1.29
N THR A 84 23.85 16.31 -1.28
CA THR A 84 24.03 17.65 -1.87
C THR A 84 24.63 18.67 -0.91
N VAL A 85 24.68 18.38 0.39
CA VAL A 85 25.14 19.32 1.44
C VAL A 85 26.56 19.00 1.92
N SER A 86 27.04 17.76 1.76
CA SER A 86 28.44 17.40 2.02
C SER A 86 29.32 17.77 0.80
N PRO A 87 30.24 18.76 0.92
CA PRO A 87 31.18 19.14 -0.14
C PRO A 87 32.28 18.08 -0.37
#